data_AF-A0A317NAH3-F1
#
_entry.id   AF-A0A317NAH3-F1
#
_cell.length_a   1.000
_cell.length_b   1.000
_cell.length_c   1.000
_cell.angle_alpha   90.00
_cell.angle_beta   90.00
_cell.angle_gamma   90.00
#
_symmetry.space_group_name_H-M   'P 1'
#
loop_
_entity.id
_entity.type
_entity.pdbx_description
1 polymer ?
#
loop_
_entity_poly.entity_id
_entity_poly.type
_entity_poly.pdbx_seq_one_letter_code
_entity_poly.pdbx_strand_id
1 'polypeptide(L)' 'MRPMATSDSTSPPDPEAARRKAAEAARLARIFGDVLPETTGDERGEAAGGPDNDEWLRSQVPPHHG' A
#
# COMPACT_ATOMS: atom_id res chain seq x y z
N MET A 1 -4.69 27.35 -15.20
CA MET A 1 -4.26 26.19 -14.40
C MET A 1 -4.93 26.26 -13.02
N ARG A 2 -5.63 25.20 -12.57
CA ARG A 2 -6.14 25.09 -11.18
C ARG A 2 -5.20 24.14 -10.42
N PRO A 3 -4.60 24.52 -9.28
CA PRO A 3 -3.86 23.58 -8.45
C PRO A 3 -4.84 22.66 -7.70
N MET A 4 -4.65 21.35 -7.82
CA MET A 4 -5.37 20.34 -7.05
C MET A 4 -4.68 20.24 -5.69
N ALA A 5 -5.23 20.91 -4.68
CA ALA A 5 -4.78 20.75 -3.31
C ALA A 5 -5.18 19.35 -2.84
N THR A 6 -4.20 18.45 -2.69
CA THR A 6 -4.37 17.29 -1.82
C THR A 6 -4.39 17.84 -0.40
N SER A 7 -5.58 18.06 0.15
CA SER A 7 -5.73 18.27 1.58
C SER A 7 -5.25 17.01 2.28
N ASP A 8 -4.00 17.01 2.73
CA ASP A 8 -3.59 16.15 3.83
C ASP A 8 -4.41 16.62 5.03
N SER A 9 -5.50 15.92 5.29
CA SER A 9 -6.30 16.14 6.48
C SER A 9 -5.53 15.53 7.64
N THR A 10 -4.57 16.30 8.19
CA THR A 10 -3.82 15.93 9.40
C THR A 10 -4.75 16.00 10.61
N SER A 11 -5.72 15.10 10.69
CA SER A 11 -6.45 14.84 11.94
C SER A 11 -5.53 14.00 12.83
N PRO A 12 -5.37 14.32 14.13
CA PRO A 12 -4.54 13.52 15.01
C PRO A 12 -5.05 12.07 15.02
N PRO A 13 -4.14 11.07 14.97
CA PRO A 13 -4.55 9.68 14.97
C PRO A 13 -5.31 9.35 16.26
N ASP A 14 -6.33 8.51 16.12
CA ASP A 14 -7.02 7.88 17.26
C ASP A 14 -5.96 7.32 18.23
N PRO A 15 -5.98 7.68 19.53
CA PRO A 15 -5.03 7.16 20.52
C PRO A 15 -4.95 5.63 20.54
N GLU A 16 -6.05 4.95 20.22
CA GLU A 16 -6.06 3.49 20.12
C GLU A 16 -5.31 2.97 18.88
N ALA A 17 -5.44 3.64 17.74
CA ALA A 17 -4.67 3.32 16.53
C ALA A 17 -3.17 3.53 16.74
N ALA A 18 -2.78 4.60 17.45
CA ALA A 18 -1.39 4.85 17.81
C ALA A 18 -0.81 3.73 18.70
N ARG A 19 -1.58 3.24 19.68
CA ARG A 19 -1.17 2.11 20.54
C ARG A 19 -0.98 0.83 19.74
N ARG A 20 -1.90 0.51 18.81
CA ARG A 20 -1.79 -0.67 17.94
C ARG A 20 -0.52 -0.60 17.07
N LYS A 21 -0.27 0.55 16.44
CA LYS A 21 0.94 0.78 15.64
C LYS A 21 2.22 0.60 16.47
N ALA A 22 2.23 1.10 17.70
CA ALA A 22 3.38 0.94 18.61
C ALA A 22 3.61 -0.52 19.02
N ALA A 23 2.54 -1.25 19.33
CA ALA A 23 2.60 -2.67 19.66
C ALA A 23 3.09 -3.52 18.48
N GLU A 24 2.64 -3.20 17.26
CA GLU A 24 3.10 -3.83 16.02
C GLU A 24 4.59 -3.57 15.78
N ALA A 25 5.03 -2.31 15.90
CA ALA A 25 6.45 -1.95 15.78
C ALA A 25 7.32 -2.71 16.80
N ALA A 26 6.90 -2.81 18.06
CA ALA A 26 7.61 -3.57 19.09
C ALA A 26 7.66 -5.08 18.81
N ARG A 27 6.62 -5.63 18.16
CA ARG A 27 6.60 -7.04 17.72
C ARG A 27 7.59 -7.28 16.58
N LEU A 28 7.61 -6.38 15.60
CA LEU A 28 8.55 -6.46 14.48
C LEU A 28 9.99 -6.31 14.96
N ALA A 29 10.27 -5.35 15.85
CA ALA A 29 11.61 -5.15 16.39
C ALA A 29 12.16 -6.35 17.16
N ARG A 30 11.28 -7.11 17.84
CA ARG A 30 11.68 -8.37 18.50
C ARG A 30 12.17 -9.44 17.52
N ILE A 31 11.66 -9.45 16.29
CA ILE A 31 11.96 -10.47 15.28
C ILE A 31 13.08 -10.00 14.36
N PHE A 32 13.02 -8.75 13.91
CA PHE A 32 13.85 -8.19 12.85
C PHE A 32 14.87 -7.16 13.34
N GLY A 33 14.79 -6.73 14.61
CA GLY A 33 15.55 -5.60 15.13
C GLY A 33 14.95 -4.24 14.79
N ASP A 34 15.61 -3.16 15.19
CA ASP A 34 15.07 -1.79 15.05
C ASP A 34 15.16 -1.24 13.62
N VAL A 35 15.94 -1.88 12.74
CA VAL A 35 16.13 -1.47 11.35
C VAL A 35 15.29 -2.39 10.46
N LEU A 36 14.22 -1.85 9.88
CA LEU A 36 13.44 -2.54 8.86
C LEU A 36 14.02 -2.25 7.47
N PRO A 37 13.94 -3.21 6.52
CA PRO A 37 14.30 -2.95 5.14
C PRO A 37 13.37 -1.88 4.56
N GLU A 38 13.96 -0.94 3.82
CA GLU A 38 13.21 0.00 2.99
C GLU A 38 12.53 -0.78 1.87
N THR A 39 11.29 -0.41 1.54
CA THR A 39 10.55 -0.98 0.41
C THR A 39 10.33 0.09 -0.63
N THR A 40 10.47 -0.28 -1.90
CA THR A 40 10.15 0.62 -3.01
C THR A 40 8.65 0.60 -3.29
N GLY A 41 8.18 1.59 -4.06
CA GLY A 41 6.75 1.73 -4.34
C GLY A 41 6.17 0.54 -5.12
N ASP A 42 6.97 -0.11 -5.96
CA ASP A 42 6.58 -1.27 -6.78
C ASP A 42 6.46 -2.58 -5.99
N GLU A 43 7.16 -2.70 -4.86
CA GLU A 43 7.03 -3.86 -3.95
C GLU A 43 5.75 -3.77 -3.10
N ARG A 44 5.28 -2.55 -2.85
CA ARG A 44 3.98 -2.31 -2.24
C ARG A 44 2.93 -2.54 -3.31
N GLY A 45 2.39 -3.76 -3.37
CA GLY A 45 1.29 -4.08 -4.28
C GLY A 45 0.19 -3.02 -4.22
N GLU A 46 -0.29 -2.57 -5.38
CA GLU A 46 -1.48 -1.73 -5.44
C GLU A 46 -2.59 -2.41 -4.65
N ALA A 47 -3.31 -1.65 -3.81
CA ALA A 47 -4.47 -2.13 -3.08
C ALA A 47 -5.35 -2.94 -4.03
N ALA A 48 -5.46 -4.24 -3.76
CA ALA A 48 -5.87 -5.26 -4.72
C ALA A 48 -6.91 -4.79 -5.74
N GLY A 49 -6.52 -4.81 -7.01
CA GLY A 49 -7.41 -4.92 -8.17
C GLY A 49 -8.52 -3.87 -8.25
N GLY A 50 -8.22 -2.70 -8.79
CA GLY A 50 -9.25 -1.90 -9.46
C GLY A 50 -9.87 -2.69 -10.63
N PRO A 51 -11.14 -2.42 -11.00
CA PRO A 51 -11.88 -3.16 -12.02
C PRO A 51 -11.16 -3.28 -13.38
N ASP A 52 -10.22 -2.38 -13.65
CA ASP A 52 -9.45 -2.28 -14.90
C ASP A 52 -8.36 -3.37 -15.04
N ASN A 53 -7.93 -4.01 -13.94
CA ASN A 53 -6.85 -5.02 -13.97
C ASN A 53 -7.26 -6.28 -14.75
N ASP A 54 -8.53 -6.66 -14.59
CA ASP A 54 -9.13 -7.86 -15.14
C ASP A 54 -9.40 -7.73 -16.65
N GLU A 55 -9.78 -6.53 -17.10
CA GLU A 55 -9.95 -6.19 -18.51
C GLU A 55 -8.60 -6.10 -19.23
N TRP A 56 -7.61 -5.49 -18.58
CA TRP A 56 -6.23 -5.48 -19.07
C TRP A 56 -5.69 -6.90 -19.25
N LEU A 57 -5.85 -7.79 -18.27
CA LEU A 57 -5.36 -9.17 -18.36
C LEU A 57 -6.00 -9.95 -19.53
N ARG A 58 -7.30 -9.79 -19.75
CA ARG A 58 -8.01 -10.44 -20.88
C ARG A 58 -7.54 -9.91 -22.24
N SER A 59 -7.16 -8.64 -22.32
CA SER A 59 -6.60 -8.04 -23.54
C SER A 59 -5.20 -8.57 -23.89
N GLN A 60 -4.47 -9.15 -22.93
CA GLN A 60 -3.11 -9.67 -23.12
C GLN A 60 -3.09 -11.13 -23.62
N VAL A 61 -4.25 -11.76 -23.87
CA VAL A 61 -4.31 -13.15 -24.37
C VAL A 61 -3.87 -13.20 -25.85
N PRO A 62 -2.82 -13.98 -26.20
CA PRO A 62 -2.38 -14.10 -27.59
C PRO A 62 -3.47 -14.71 -28.51
N PRO A 63 -3.56 -14.26 -29.78
CA PRO A 63 -4.65 -14.63 -30.70
C PRO A 63 -4.62 -16.10 -31.17
N HIS A 64 -3.57 -16.85 -30.83
CA HIS A 64 -3.38 -18.25 -31.23
C HIS A 64 -3.54 -19.24 -30.05
N HIS A 65 -4.19 -18.83 -28.97
CA HIS A 65 -4.69 -19.79 -27.98
C HIS A 65 -6.04 -20.35 -28.45
N GLY A 66 -5.94 -21.36 -29.31
CA GLY A 66 -7.00 -22.25 -29.78
C GLY A 66 -6.39 -23.58 -30.19
#